data_AF-A0A3S1N303-F1
#
_entry.id   AF-A0A3S1N303-F1
#
_cell.length_a   1.000
_cell.length_b   1.000
_cell.length_c   1.000
_cell.angle_alpha   90.00
_cell.angle_beta   90.00
_cell.angle_gamma   90.00
#
_symmetry.space_group_name_H-M   'P 1'
#
loop_
_entity.id
_entity.type
_entity.pdbx_description
1 polymer ?
#
loop_
_entity_poly.entity_id
_entity_poly.type
_entity_poly.pdbx_seq_one_letter_code
_entity_poly.pdbx_strand_id
1 'polypeptide(L)'
;MASVAFLGLGVMGYPMAGHLRNKGGHDVTVYNRTKAKAEQWVAQHGGKLALTPAEAAEGKDFVFSCVGNDDDLRSVTTGPNGAFAAMKKGSVFIDNTTASAE
;
A
#
# COMPACT_ATOMS: atom_id res chain seq x y z
N MET A 1 -9.72 7.04 13.81
CA MET A 1 -9.46 6.51 12.46
C MET A 1 -7.97 6.59 12.17
N ALA A 2 -7.35 5.48 11.78
CA ALA A 2 -5.93 5.47 11.40
C ALA A 2 -5.74 5.89 9.93
N SER A 3 -4.59 6.49 9.63
CA SER A 3 -4.13 6.78 8.27
C SER A 3 -3.31 5.61 7.74
N VAL A 4 -3.70 5.07 6.58
CA VAL A 4 -3.19 3.79 6.08
C VAL A 4 -2.74 3.93 4.62
N ALA A 5 -1.61 3.30 4.29
CA ALA A 5 -1.23 3.00 2.92
C ALA A 5 -1.43 1.53 2.59
N PHE A 6 -1.80 1.21 1.35
CA PHE A 6 -1.80 -0.15 0.83
C PHE A 6 -1.05 -0.23 -0.51
N LEU A 7 0.03 -0.99 -0.54
CA LEU A 7 0.93 -1.14 -1.66
C LEU A 7 0.70 -2.51 -2.33
N GLY A 8 0.19 -2.47 -3.56
CA GLY A 8 -0.14 -3.68 -4.33
C GLY A 8 -1.64 -3.99 -4.29
N LEU A 9 -2.27 -3.91 -5.46
CA LEU A 9 -3.70 -4.16 -5.65
C LEU A 9 -3.89 -5.36 -6.57
N GLY A 10 -3.23 -6.46 -6.22
CA GLY A 10 -3.41 -7.78 -6.83
C GLY A 10 -4.73 -8.44 -6.42
N VAL A 11 -4.84 -9.74 -6.69
CA VAL A 11 -6.02 -10.54 -6.32
C VAL A 11 -6.32 -10.46 -4.82
N MET A 12 -5.27 -10.48 -3.99
CA MET A 12 -5.41 -10.38 -2.53
C MET A 12 -5.44 -8.93 -2.04
N GLY A 13 -4.50 -8.09 -2.49
CA GLY A 13 -4.36 -6.72 -2.00
C GLY A 13 -5.58 -5.82 -2.28
N TYR A 14 -6.23 -5.98 -3.44
CA TYR A 14 -7.39 -5.15 -3.81
C TYR A 14 -8.56 -5.27 -2.81
N PRO A 15 -9.08 -6.47 -2.50
CA PRO A 15 -10.14 -6.62 -1.49
C PRO A 15 -9.65 -6.33 -0.07
N MET A 16 -8.39 -6.60 0.28
CA MET A 16 -7.84 -6.26 1.60
C MET A 16 -7.85 -4.76 1.88
N ALA A 17 -7.34 -3.95 0.94
CA ALA A 17 -7.44 -2.50 1.00
C ALA A 17 -8.91 -2.05 1.11
N GLY A 18 -9.78 -2.67 0.30
CA GLY A 18 -11.23 -2.42 0.30
C GLY A 18 -11.86 -2.65 1.67
N HIS A 19 -11.46 -3.70 2.41
CA HIS A 19 -11.94 -3.97 3.75
C HIS A 19 -11.43 -2.96 4.79
N LEU A 20 -10.15 -2.58 4.73
CA LEU A 20 -9.60 -1.55 5.62
C LEU A 20 -10.40 -0.24 5.50
N ARG A 21 -10.79 0.12 4.28
CA ARG A 21 -11.66 1.27 4.04
C ARG A 21 -13.10 1.03 4.46
N ASN A 22 -13.77 0.04 3.88
CA ASN A 22 -15.23 -0.09 3.96
C ASN A 22 -15.72 -0.64 5.30
N LYS A 23 -14.92 -1.51 5.94
CA LYS A 23 -15.28 -2.16 7.20
C LYS A 23 -14.51 -1.56 8.38
N GLY A 24 -13.22 -1.26 8.18
CA GLY A 24 -12.38 -0.62 9.19
C GLY A 24 -12.60 0.89 9.29
N GLY A 25 -13.15 1.52 8.24
CA GLY A 25 -13.39 2.98 8.16
C GLY A 25 -12.14 3.83 7.97
N HIS A 26 -10.96 3.23 7.76
CA HIS A 26 -9.66 3.91 7.75
C HIS A 26 -9.50 4.90 6.58
N ASP A 27 -8.65 5.92 6.73
CA ASP A 27 -8.24 6.78 5.60
C ASP A 27 -7.15 6.08 4.80
N VAL A 28 -7.55 5.46 3.69
CA VAL A 28 -6.69 4.59 2.87
C VAL A 28 -6.19 5.35 1.64
N THR A 29 -4.86 5.35 1.48
CA THR A 29 -4.16 5.72 0.24
C THR A 29 -3.58 4.48 -0.41
N VAL A 30 -3.91 4.22 -1.67
CA VAL A 30 -3.45 3.02 -2.38
C VAL A 30 -2.37 3.34 -3.41
N TYR A 31 -1.49 2.37 -3.64
CA TYR A 31 -0.55 2.38 -4.75
C TYR A 31 -0.57 1.02 -5.45
N ASN A 32 -0.45 1.04 -6.77
CA ASN A 32 -0.19 -0.16 -7.55
C ASN A 32 0.62 0.20 -8.80
N ARG A 33 1.58 -0.65 -9.18
CA ARG A 33 2.43 -0.47 -10.38
C ARG A 33 1.61 -0.16 -11.63
N THR A 34 0.49 -0.85 -11.82
CA THR A 34 -0.51 -0.51 -12.84
C THR A 34 -1.50 0.51 -12.27
N LYS A 35 -1.32 1.78 -12.63
CA LYS A 35 -2.13 2.92 -12.13
C LYS A 35 -3.64 2.71 -12.25
N ALA A 36 -4.09 2.15 -13.38
CA ALA A 36 -5.51 1.91 -13.65
C ALA A 36 -6.20 1.07 -12.55
N LYS A 37 -5.48 0.14 -11.90
CA LYS A 37 -6.03 -0.63 -10.77
C LYS A 37 -6.29 0.24 -9.54
N ALA A 38 -5.42 1.20 -9.25
CA ALA A 38 -5.58 2.12 -8.14
C ALA A 38 -6.72 3.12 -8.40
N GLU A 39 -6.84 3.60 -9.64
CA GLU A 39 -7.96 4.45 -10.06
C GLU A 39 -9.30 3.72 -9.92
N GLN A 40 -9.38 2.47 -10.39
CA GLN A 40 -10.57 1.63 -10.22
C GLN A 40 -10.90 1.40 -8.74
N TRP A 41 -9.89 1.12 -7.92
CA TRP A 41 -10.08 0.93 -6.48
C TRP A 41 -10.66 2.18 -5.80
N VAL A 42 -10.12 3.36 -6.12
CA VAL A 42 -10.63 4.63 -5.59
C VAL A 42 -12.06 4.90 -6.08
N ALA A 43 -12.38 4.62 -7.34
CA ALA A 43 -13.73 4.77 -7.86
C ALA A 43 -14.75 3.86 -7.13
N GLN A 44 -14.31 2.66 -6.72
CA GLN A 44 -15.18 1.67 -6.08
C GLN A 44 -15.35 1.88 -4.57
N HIS A 45 -14.27 2.18 -3.85
CA HIS A 45 -14.26 2.22 -2.38
C HIS A 45 -14.20 3.65 -1.81
N GLY A 46 -13.95 4.63 -2.67
CA GLY A 46 -13.49 5.96 -2.28
C GLY A 46 -12.07 5.90 -1.72
N GLY A 47 -11.40 7.03 -1.56
CA GLY A 47 -10.07 7.12 -0.95
C GLY A 47 -9.11 7.93 -1.80
N LYS A 48 -7.81 7.68 -1.63
CA LYS A 48 -6.77 8.36 -2.40
C LYS A 48 -5.88 7.33 -3.08
N LEU A 49 -5.26 7.73 -4.18
CA LEU A 49 -4.16 6.97 -4.78
C LEU A 49 -2.93 7.85 -4.84
N ALA A 50 -1.77 7.21 -4.80
CA ALA A 50 -0.47 7.84 -5.00
C ALA A 50 0.24 7.26 -6.24
N LEU A 51 1.21 7.99 -6.79
CA LEU A 51 1.93 7.57 -8.00
C LEU A 51 3.20 6.78 -7.66
N THR A 52 3.65 6.84 -6.42
CA THR A 52 4.79 6.05 -5.91
C THR A 52 4.50 5.43 -4.54
N PRO A 53 5.21 4.35 -4.14
CA PRO A 53 5.15 3.80 -2.80
C PRO A 53 5.49 4.83 -1.70
N ALA A 54 6.52 5.65 -1.93
CA ALA A 54 6.93 6.73 -1.03
C ALA A 54 5.78 7.73 -0.78
N GLU A 55 5.17 8.25 -1.85
CA GLU A 55 4.01 9.15 -1.76
C GLU A 55 2.82 8.51 -1.04
N ALA A 56 2.58 7.21 -1.25
CA ALA A 56 1.50 6.50 -0.56
C ALA A 56 1.75 6.44 0.95
N ALA A 57 3.00 6.15 1.34
CA ALA A 57 3.42 5.90 2.70
C ALA A 57 3.64 7.17 3.55
N GLU A 58 3.79 8.32 2.90
CA GLU A 58 4.09 9.59 3.58
C GLU A 58 3.02 9.93 4.64
N GLY A 59 3.49 10.19 5.86
CA GLY A 59 2.65 10.59 7.00
C GLY A 59 1.74 9.50 7.57
N LYS A 60 1.72 8.28 7.01
CA LYS A 60 0.80 7.21 7.43
C LYS A 60 1.19 6.57 8.75
N ASP A 61 0.20 6.09 9.50
CA ASP A 61 0.40 5.32 10.72
C ASP A 61 0.80 3.87 10.39
N PHE A 62 0.15 3.29 9.38
CA PHE A 62 0.35 1.92 8.94
C PHE A 62 0.53 1.86 7.43
N VAL A 63 1.49 1.05 6.97
CA VAL A 63 1.75 0.81 5.55
C VAL A 63 1.70 -0.70 5.32
N PHE A 64 0.74 -1.15 4.52
CA PHE A 64 0.58 -2.55 4.15
C PHE A 64 1.17 -2.83 2.77
N SER A 65 1.74 -4.02 2.56
CA SER A 65 2.09 -4.53 1.22
C SER A 65 1.49 -5.91 0.95
N CYS A 66 1.09 -6.14 -0.30
CA CYS A 66 0.75 -7.47 -0.81
C CYS A 66 1.05 -7.49 -2.31
N VAL A 67 2.29 -7.86 -2.65
CA VAL A 67 2.82 -7.80 -4.02
C VAL A 67 3.16 -9.20 -4.56
N GLY A 68 3.80 -9.29 -5.73
CA GLY A 68 3.91 -10.54 -6.48
C GLY A 68 5.03 -11.47 -6.00
N ASN A 69 6.18 -10.92 -5.60
CA ASN A 69 7.39 -11.66 -5.24
C ASN A 69 8.39 -10.77 -4.47
N ASP A 70 9.57 -11.32 -4.17
CA ASP A 70 10.64 -10.63 -3.44
C ASP A 70 11.13 -9.35 -4.12
N ASP A 71 11.27 -9.36 -5.46
CA ASP A 71 11.75 -8.19 -6.21
C ASP A 71 10.71 -7.07 -6.24
N ASP A 72 9.42 -7.41 -6.37
CA ASP A 72 8.34 -6.46 -6.24
C ASP A 72 8.30 -5.88 -4.81
N LEU A 73 8.56 -6.69 -3.77
CA LEU A 73 8.61 -6.23 -2.38
C LEU A 73 9.79 -5.28 -2.16
N ARG A 74 10.99 -5.63 -2.62
CA ARG A 74 12.16 -4.73 -2.60
C ARG A 74 11.87 -3.43 -3.34
N SER A 75 11.22 -3.50 -4.50
CA SER A 75 10.87 -2.32 -5.30
C SER A 75 9.94 -1.36 -4.55
N VAL A 76 8.98 -1.85 -3.77
CA VAL A 76 8.03 -0.99 -3.04
C VAL A 76 8.52 -0.56 -1.67
N THR A 77 9.59 -1.15 -1.14
CA THR A 77 10.15 -0.85 0.18
C THR A 77 11.43 -0.04 0.12
N THR A 78 12.51 -0.62 -0.40
CA THR A 78 13.87 -0.07 -0.41
C THR A 78 14.32 0.46 -1.76
N GLY A 79 13.51 0.27 -2.81
CA GLY A 79 13.77 0.84 -4.14
C GLY A 79 13.81 2.37 -4.14
N PRO A 80 14.21 3.00 -5.26
CA PRO A 80 14.43 4.46 -5.34
C PRO A 80 13.26 5.34 -4.89
N ASN A 81 12.02 4.86 -5.09
CA ASN A 81 10.79 5.52 -4.62
C ASN A 81 10.01 4.64 -3.63
N GLY A 82 10.73 3.79 -2.89
CA GLY A 82 10.16 2.84 -1.94
C GLY A 82 9.59 3.52 -0.70
N ALA A 83 8.67 2.84 -0.03
CA ALA A 83 7.93 3.36 1.12
C ALA A 83 8.85 3.82 2.27
N PHE A 84 9.95 3.10 2.51
CA PHE A 84 10.82 3.36 3.67
C PHE A 84 11.50 4.73 3.62
N ALA A 85 11.63 5.33 2.43
CA ALA A 85 12.19 6.67 2.29
C ALA A 85 11.27 7.79 2.82
N ALA A 86 9.95 7.55 2.92
CA ALA A 86 8.96 8.56 3.28
C ALA A 86 8.13 8.22 4.52
N MET A 87 8.26 7.00 5.05
CA MET A 87 7.57 6.58 6.27
C MET A 87 7.97 7.44 7.47
N LYS A 88 6.98 7.89 8.24
CA LYS A 88 7.24 8.68 9.45
C LYS A 88 7.78 7.82 10.58
N LYS A 89 8.56 8.43 11.48
CA LYS A 89 8.99 7.78 12.72
C LYS A 89 7.79 7.27 13.51
N GLY A 90 7.87 6.02 13.99
CA GLY A 90 6.81 5.38 14.77
C GLY A 90 5.67 4.77 13.95
N SER A 91 5.73 4.85 12.62
CA SER A 91 4.83 4.08 11.75
C SER A 91 5.24 2.60 11.70
N VAL A 92 4.29 1.74 11.31
CA VAL A 92 4.51 0.29 11.17
C VAL A 92 4.33 -0.13 9.72
N PHE A 93 5.28 -0.91 9.22
CA PHE A 93 5.16 -1.60 7.95
C PHE A 93 4.67 -3.03 8.19
N ILE A 94 3.66 -3.47 7.42
CA ILE A 94 3.06 -4.80 7.51
C ILE A 94 3.13 -5.44 6.13
N ASP A 95 3.98 -6.46 5.98
CA ASP A 95 4.02 -7.22 4.74
C ASP A 95 3.10 -8.44 4.80
N ASN A 96 2.23 -8.55 3.81
CA ASN A 96 1.37 -9.70 3.56
C ASN A 96 1.73 -10.41 2.24
N THR A 97 2.92 -10.13 1.70
CA THR A 97 3.46 -10.83 0.54
C THR A 97 3.98 -12.20 0.96
N THR A 98 3.73 -13.22 0.15
CA THR A 98 4.46 -14.48 0.28
C THR A 98 5.86 -14.25 -0.28
N ALA A 99 6.80 -13.96 0.61
CA ALA A 99 8.19 -13.68 0.29
C ALA A 99 9.11 -14.78 0.82
N SER A 100 10.31 -14.87 0.23
CA SER A 100 11.44 -15.60 0.78
C SER A 100 11.86 -15.02 2.12
N ALA A 101 12.64 -15.78 2.89
CA ALA A 101 13.16 -15.33 4.18
C ALA A 101 14.35 -14.35 4.05
N GLU A 102 14.80 -14.07 2.82
CA GLU A 102 16.02 -13.33 2.49
C GLU A 102 15.76 -11.90 1.98
#